data_AF-A0A0L8VGL9-F1
#
_entry.id   AF-A0A0L8VGL9-F1
#
_cell.length_a   1.000
_cell.length_b   1.000
_cell.length_c   1.000
_cell.angle_alpha   90.00
_cell.angle_beta   90.00
_cell.angle_gamma   90.00
#
_symmetry.space_group_name_H-M   'P 1'
#
loop_
_entity.id
_entity.type
_entity.pdbx_description
1 polymer ?
#
loop_
_entity_poly.entity_id
_entity_poly.type
_entity_poly.pdbx_seq_one_letter_code
_entity_poly.pdbx_strand_id
1 'polypeptide(L)'
;MSEENLRPAYDDQVNEDVYKRGAQSKLTKARKADFDDEKDKKKDNDKHIDKRPKSGPRLDENGNPLPKEPRLPKRKVAVMVGYCGTGYHGMQYNPPNPTIESALFKAFVEAGAISKDNSNDLKKNGFMRAARTDKGVHAGGNLISLKMIIEDPDIKQKINEKLPEGIRVWDIERVNKAFDCRKMCSSRWYEYLLPTYSLIGPKPGSILYRDIEESKTELPGVLDEDLESKEFWEEFKKDANEKFSTEEIEAILAYVPPARDEFDINEELYQKVKKYKQLENAHRRRYRISAAKLAKFRASTSQYLGAHNFHNFTLGKDFKEPSAIRFMKDIKVSDPFVIGDAQTEWISIKIHGQSFMLHQIRKMVSMATLITRCGCPVERISQAYGQQKINIPKAPALGLLLEAPVFEGYNKRLEQFGYKAIDFSKYQDEVDKFKMKHIYDKIYKEEVDENVFNAFFSYIDSFNKVTGAQGEETADKSGPAVQKSIFEFLTAKGIPGLTDAPESNKKIKQRKRMEEEEAASKKAEISSTTQSNEPEVQPEAAAN
;
A
#
# COMPACT_ATOMS: atom_id res chain seq x y z
N MET A 1 -26.08 19.14 -5.07
CA MET A 1 -25.39 18.31 -6.08
C MET A 1 -25.84 16.87 -5.85
N SER A 2 -26.29 16.16 -6.88
CA SER A 2 -27.04 14.89 -6.76
C SER A 2 -26.17 13.73 -6.28
N GLU A 3 -26.74 12.88 -5.42
CA GLU A 3 -26.13 11.68 -4.81
C GLU A 3 -25.69 10.60 -5.83
N GLU A 4 -25.98 10.76 -7.12
CA GLU A 4 -25.66 9.80 -8.18
C GLU A 4 -24.18 9.80 -8.61
N ASN A 5 -23.44 10.89 -8.41
CA ASN A 5 -22.02 10.97 -8.79
C ASN A 5 -21.06 10.32 -7.78
N LEU A 6 -21.59 9.70 -6.72
CA LEU A 6 -20.82 8.96 -5.70
C LEU A 6 -20.85 7.43 -5.91
N ARG A 7 -21.51 6.95 -6.97
CA ARG A 7 -21.67 5.51 -7.24
C ARG A 7 -20.67 5.05 -8.31
N PRO A 8 -19.76 4.11 -8.01
CA PRO A 8 -19.13 3.32 -9.05
C PRO A 8 -20.22 2.52 -9.79
N ALA A 9 -20.26 2.57 -11.11
CA ALA A 9 -21.13 1.70 -11.90
C ALA A 9 -20.66 0.24 -11.72
N TYR A 10 -21.55 -0.62 -11.20
CA TYR A 10 -21.31 -2.06 -11.08
C TYR A 10 -21.70 -2.74 -12.39
N ASP A 11 -20.72 -3.11 -13.21
CA ASP A 11 -20.94 -4.07 -14.29
C ASP A 11 -20.61 -5.48 -13.78
N ASP A 12 -21.61 -6.10 -13.15
CA ASP A 12 -21.58 -7.50 -12.71
C ASP A 12 -22.15 -8.44 -13.79
N GLN A 13 -21.85 -8.19 -15.08
CA GLN A 13 -22.13 -9.18 -16.12
C GLN A 13 -21.00 -10.21 -16.21
N VAL A 14 -21.29 -11.38 -15.65
CA VAL A 14 -20.48 -12.59 -15.76
C VAL A 14 -20.46 -13.03 -17.22
N ASN A 15 -19.33 -12.85 -17.92
CA ASN A 15 -19.13 -13.45 -19.23
C ASN A 15 -18.83 -14.96 -19.06
N GLU A 16 -19.76 -15.82 -19.50
CA GLU A 16 -19.74 -17.27 -19.29
C GLU A 16 -18.63 -18.01 -20.07
N ASP A 17 -17.88 -17.35 -20.95
CA ASP A 17 -17.00 -18.04 -21.90
C ASP A 17 -15.57 -18.39 -21.41
N VAL A 18 -15.19 -18.10 -20.16
CA VAL A 18 -13.81 -18.35 -19.69
C VAL A 18 -13.59 -19.74 -19.07
N TYR A 19 -14.64 -20.56 -18.89
CA TYR A 19 -14.54 -21.83 -18.16
C TYR A 19 -14.57 -23.09 -19.03
N LYS A 20 -13.45 -23.35 -19.72
CA LYS A 20 -13.07 -24.73 -20.06
C LYS A 20 -11.61 -24.98 -19.72
N ARG A 21 -11.36 -25.55 -18.53
CA ARG A 21 -10.37 -26.62 -18.32
C ARG A 21 -10.41 -27.21 -16.91
N GLY A 22 -10.78 -28.49 -16.86
CA GLY A 22 -9.98 -29.53 -16.21
C GLY A 22 -10.15 -29.73 -14.71
N ALA A 23 -11.08 -30.61 -14.35
CA ALA A 23 -11.09 -31.29 -13.06
C ALA A 23 -9.78 -32.06 -12.84
N GLN A 24 -8.97 -31.63 -11.87
CA GLN A 24 -8.11 -32.48 -11.02
C GLN A 24 -7.56 -31.60 -9.90
N SER A 25 -8.12 -31.76 -8.70
CA SER A 25 -7.69 -31.10 -7.47
C SER A 25 -6.26 -31.53 -7.09
N LYS A 26 -5.24 -30.88 -7.66
CA LYS A 26 -3.88 -30.87 -7.11
C LYS A 26 -3.78 -29.71 -6.13
N LEU A 27 -3.64 -30.05 -4.84
CA LEU A 27 -3.18 -29.12 -3.82
C LEU A 27 -1.92 -28.41 -4.36
N THR A 28 -1.96 -27.11 -4.59
CA THR A 28 -0.78 -26.36 -5.01
C THR A 28 0.30 -26.47 -3.92
N LYS A 29 1.55 -26.72 -4.30
CA LYS A 29 2.70 -26.91 -3.38
C LYS A 29 2.83 -25.78 -2.35
N ALA A 30 2.41 -24.56 -2.68
CA ALA A 30 2.36 -23.43 -1.76
C ALA A 30 1.43 -23.65 -0.54
N ARG A 31 0.27 -24.31 -0.71
CA ARG A 31 -0.62 -24.68 0.41
C ARG A 31 -0.05 -25.77 1.31
N LYS A 32 0.84 -26.62 0.77
CA LYS A 32 1.50 -27.69 1.54
C LYS A 32 2.66 -27.16 2.38
N ALA A 33 3.42 -26.20 1.86
CA ALA A 33 4.47 -25.53 2.63
C ALA A 33 3.92 -24.81 3.87
N ASP A 34 2.80 -24.09 3.74
CA ASP A 34 2.09 -23.47 4.88
C ASP A 34 1.54 -24.51 5.88
N PHE A 35 1.36 -25.77 5.46
CA PHE A 35 0.87 -26.88 6.28
C PHE A 35 1.99 -27.61 7.03
N ASP A 36 3.16 -27.74 6.41
CA ASP A 36 4.30 -28.46 6.98
C ASP A 36 5.09 -27.60 8.00
N ASP A 37 5.15 -26.27 7.82
CA ASP A 37 5.74 -25.32 8.79
C ASP A 37 5.01 -25.32 10.17
N GLU A 38 3.73 -25.68 10.21
CA GLU A 38 2.96 -25.89 11.46
C GLU A 38 3.15 -27.30 12.05
N LYS A 39 3.56 -28.29 11.25
CA LYS A 39 3.77 -29.67 11.70
C LYS A 39 5.11 -29.83 12.41
N ASP A 40 6.15 -29.16 11.93
CA ASP A 40 7.47 -29.21 12.57
C ASP A 40 7.48 -28.44 13.90
N LYS A 41 6.63 -27.42 14.07
CA LYS A 41 6.40 -26.80 15.40
C LYS A 41 5.55 -27.64 16.36
N LYS A 42 4.87 -28.69 15.88
CA LYS A 42 4.04 -29.59 16.71
C LYS A 42 4.78 -30.82 17.22
N LYS A 43 5.90 -31.21 16.61
CA LYS A 43 6.60 -32.47 16.95
C LYS A 43 7.43 -32.41 18.22
N ASP A 44 7.84 -31.23 18.69
CA ASP A 44 8.66 -31.11 19.91
C ASP A 44 7.86 -31.02 21.22
N ASN A 45 6.52 -30.99 21.18
CA ASN A 45 5.68 -30.83 22.39
C ASN A 45 4.85 -32.05 22.81
N ASP A 46 4.96 -33.18 22.12
CA ASP A 46 4.04 -34.33 22.32
C ASP A 46 4.57 -35.41 23.30
N LYS A 47 5.27 -34.98 24.36
CA LYS A 47 5.67 -35.85 25.49
C LYS A 47 5.32 -35.26 26.87
N HIS A 48 4.18 -34.57 26.99
CA HIS A 48 3.62 -34.28 28.31
C HIS A 48 2.26 -34.94 28.52
N ILE A 49 2.25 -35.85 29.49
CA ILE A 49 1.10 -36.52 30.11
C ILE A 49 -0.04 -35.52 30.32
N ASP A 50 -1.22 -35.86 29.79
CA ASP A 50 -2.48 -35.12 29.86
C ASP A 50 -2.96 -35.00 31.33
N LYS A 51 -2.36 -34.07 32.09
CA LYS A 51 -2.89 -33.58 33.38
C LYS A 51 -3.50 -32.20 33.16
N ARG A 52 -4.65 -32.12 32.48
CA ARG A 52 -5.45 -30.89 32.52
C ARG A 52 -5.98 -30.72 33.94
N PRO A 53 -5.67 -29.61 34.64
CA PRO A 53 -6.36 -29.33 35.89
C PRO A 53 -7.85 -29.15 35.58
N LYS A 54 -8.71 -29.93 36.23
CA LYS A 54 -10.16 -29.67 36.23
C LYS A 54 -10.33 -28.26 36.79
N SER A 55 -10.77 -27.31 35.98
CA SER A 55 -11.00 -25.93 36.44
C SER A 55 -12.04 -25.98 37.56
N GLY A 56 -11.67 -25.53 38.76
CA GLY A 56 -12.61 -25.33 39.87
C GLY A 56 -13.70 -24.31 39.53
N PRO A 57 -14.73 -24.17 40.37
CA PRO A 57 -15.77 -23.16 40.20
C PRO A 57 -15.14 -21.76 40.10
N ARG A 58 -15.69 -20.88 39.28
CA ARG A 58 -15.29 -19.46 39.32
C ARG A 58 -15.71 -18.88 40.65
N LEU A 59 -14.80 -18.14 41.29
CA LEU A 59 -15.05 -17.52 42.58
C LEU A 59 -15.38 -16.03 42.39
N ASP A 60 -16.21 -15.47 43.25
CA ASP A 60 -16.41 -14.02 43.37
C ASP A 60 -15.21 -13.35 44.05
N GLU A 61 -15.26 -12.02 44.22
CA GLU A 61 -14.21 -11.25 44.92
C GLU A 61 -14.00 -11.70 46.38
N ASN A 62 -14.95 -12.44 46.95
CA ASN A 62 -14.94 -12.96 48.31
C ASN A 62 -14.59 -14.46 48.37
N GLY A 63 -14.21 -15.08 47.24
CA GLY A 63 -13.84 -16.49 47.19
C GLY A 63 -15.01 -17.48 47.12
N ASN A 64 -16.26 -17.04 46.91
CA ASN A 64 -17.42 -17.91 46.84
C ASN A 64 -17.69 -18.42 45.42
N PRO A 65 -18.10 -19.69 45.23
CA PRO A 65 -18.48 -20.22 43.92
C PRO A 65 -19.63 -19.45 43.28
N LEU A 66 -19.37 -18.83 42.14
CA LEU A 66 -20.40 -18.22 41.30
C LEU A 66 -21.38 -19.29 40.79
N PRO A 67 -22.70 -19.03 40.83
CA PRO A 67 -23.70 -19.96 40.33
C PRO A 67 -23.48 -20.24 38.84
N LYS A 68 -23.52 -21.53 38.46
CA LYS A 68 -23.35 -21.95 37.07
C LYS A 68 -24.57 -21.55 36.25
N GLU A 69 -24.34 -20.78 35.20
CA GLU A 69 -25.38 -20.44 34.23
C GLU A 69 -25.95 -21.70 33.56
N PRO A 70 -27.25 -21.71 33.21
CA PRO A 70 -27.85 -22.81 32.47
C PRO A 70 -27.12 -23.02 31.13
N ARG A 71 -26.77 -24.26 30.83
CA ARG A 71 -26.01 -24.61 29.62
C ARG A 71 -26.91 -24.57 28.40
N LEU A 72 -26.82 -23.47 27.64
CA LEU A 72 -27.50 -23.33 26.36
C LEU A 72 -26.73 -24.02 25.22
N PRO A 73 -27.41 -24.49 24.16
CA PRO A 73 -26.75 -25.09 23.01
C PRO A 73 -25.86 -24.06 22.31
N LYS A 74 -24.72 -24.52 21.78
CA LYS A 74 -23.85 -23.68 20.95
C LYS A 74 -23.83 -24.20 19.53
N ARG A 75 -23.93 -23.29 18.56
CA ARG A 75 -23.85 -23.57 17.13
C ARG A 75 -22.59 -22.96 16.55
N LYS A 76 -21.97 -23.65 15.59
CA LYS A 76 -20.87 -23.07 14.80
C LYS A 76 -21.50 -22.10 13.81
N VAL A 77 -21.02 -20.86 13.82
CA VAL A 77 -21.54 -19.76 13.00
C VAL A 77 -20.43 -19.07 12.21
N ALA A 78 -20.83 -18.42 11.14
CA ALA A 78 -20.09 -17.41 10.41
C ALA A 78 -20.70 -16.04 10.72
N VAL A 79 -19.89 -15.12 11.22
CA VAL A 79 -20.31 -13.76 11.60
C VAL A 79 -19.68 -12.79 10.61
N MET A 80 -20.52 -12.08 9.87
CA MET A 80 -20.12 -11.03 8.93
C MET A 80 -20.02 -9.72 9.69
N VAL A 81 -18.86 -9.07 9.62
CA VAL A 81 -18.58 -7.86 10.40
C VAL A 81 -17.96 -6.77 9.55
N GLY A 82 -18.24 -5.51 9.89
CA GLY A 82 -17.56 -4.33 9.38
C GLY A 82 -16.97 -3.53 10.53
N TYR A 83 -15.86 -2.84 10.30
CA TYR A 83 -15.23 -2.02 11.32
C TYR A 83 -14.33 -0.91 10.77
N CYS A 84 -14.25 0.17 11.54
CA CYS A 84 -13.23 1.19 11.41
C CYS A 84 -12.01 0.80 12.27
N GLY A 85 -10.83 0.70 11.64
CA GLY A 85 -9.59 0.28 12.31
C GLY A 85 -8.89 1.36 13.15
N THR A 86 -9.26 2.64 12.99
CA THR A 86 -8.67 3.76 13.75
C THR A 86 -8.86 3.55 15.26
N GLY A 87 -7.79 3.72 16.03
CA GLY A 87 -7.78 3.48 17.48
C GLY A 87 -7.57 2.02 17.90
N TYR A 88 -7.52 1.08 16.95
CA TYR A 88 -7.29 -0.34 17.21
C TYR A 88 -5.93 -0.81 16.68
N HIS A 89 -5.30 -1.73 17.42
CA HIS A 89 -4.04 -2.38 17.04
C HIS A 89 -4.26 -3.60 16.14
N GLY A 90 -5.19 -3.46 15.19
CA GLY A 90 -5.56 -4.47 14.21
C GLY A 90 -6.66 -5.42 14.67
N MET A 91 -6.93 -6.43 13.83
CA MET A 91 -7.98 -7.42 14.08
C MET A 91 -7.65 -8.32 15.26
N GLN A 92 -6.45 -8.91 15.26
CA GLN A 92 -6.11 -10.05 16.11
C GLN A 92 -5.94 -9.65 17.57
N TYR A 93 -6.54 -10.43 18.48
CA TYR A 93 -6.40 -10.26 19.93
C TYR A 93 -4.92 -10.27 20.37
N ASN A 94 -4.47 -9.19 21.00
CA ASN A 94 -3.10 -9.00 21.49
C ASN A 94 -3.06 -8.02 22.68
N PRO A 95 -3.37 -8.49 23.90
CA PRO A 95 -3.39 -7.64 25.10
C PRO A 95 -1.99 -7.07 25.40
N PRO A 96 -1.90 -5.87 26.00
CA PRO A 96 -3.00 -5.04 26.53
C PRO A 96 -3.67 -4.14 25.48
N ASN A 97 -3.25 -4.21 24.22
CA ASN A 97 -3.72 -3.27 23.20
C ASN A 97 -5.19 -3.51 22.82
N PRO A 98 -5.97 -2.44 22.56
CA PRO A 98 -7.33 -2.58 22.04
C PRO A 98 -7.30 -3.17 20.63
N THR A 99 -8.13 -4.19 20.39
CA THR A 99 -8.23 -4.92 19.10
C THR A 99 -9.69 -5.16 18.72
N ILE A 100 -9.97 -5.33 17.44
CA ILE A 100 -11.34 -5.59 16.97
C ILE A 100 -11.88 -6.89 17.60
N GLU A 101 -11.05 -7.93 17.70
CA GLU A 101 -11.44 -9.19 18.36
C GLU A 101 -11.80 -8.99 19.84
N SER A 102 -11.06 -8.15 20.58
CA SER A 102 -11.39 -7.87 21.97
C SER A 102 -12.76 -7.19 22.13
N ALA A 103 -13.08 -6.22 21.25
CA ALA A 103 -14.36 -5.52 21.29
C ALA A 103 -15.54 -6.43 20.91
N LEU A 104 -15.39 -7.21 19.83
CA LEU A 104 -16.39 -8.19 19.40
C LEU A 104 -16.64 -9.25 20.47
N PHE A 105 -15.57 -9.79 21.05
CA PHE A 105 -15.68 -10.86 22.04
C PHE A 105 -16.35 -10.36 23.33
N LYS A 106 -16.02 -9.15 23.77
CA LYS A 106 -16.71 -8.49 24.89
C LYS A 106 -18.21 -8.33 24.60
N ALA A 107 -18.57 -7.80 23.44
CA ALA A 107 -19.97 -7.65 23.03
C ALA A 107 -20.72 -8.98 22.95
N PHE A 108 -20.09 -10.05 22.44
CA PHE A 108 -20.70 -11.39 22.41
C PHE A 108 -20.97 -11.95 23.81
N VAL A 109 -20.12 -11.65 24.79
CA VAL A 109 -20.33 -12.08 26.18
C VAL A 109 -21.46 -11.27 26.82
N GLU A 110 -21.45 -9.94 26.66
CA GLU A 110 -22.46 -9.05 27.23
C GLU A 110 -23.85 -9.27 26.63
N ALA A 111 -23.94 -9.64 25.35
CA ALA A 111 -25.19 -9.99 24.69
C ALA A 111 -25.70 -11.41 25.02
N GLY A 112 -24.95 -12.20 25.78
CA GLY A 112 -25.30 -13.59 26.13
C GLY A 112 -25.02 -14.62 25.03
N ALA A 113 -24.40 -14.23 23.92
CA ALA A 113 -24.03 -15.16 22.83
C ALA A 113 -22.86 -16.09 23.21
N ILE A 114 -22.06 -15.69 24.19
CA ILE A 114 -20.97 -16.50 24.79
C ILE A 114 -21.17 -16.52 26.30
N SER A 115 -21.39 -17.71 26.86
CA SER A 115 -21.57 -17.87 28.30
C SER A 115 -20.32 -17.45 29.07
N LYS A 116 -20.52 -17.01 30.32
CA LYS A 116 -19.40 -16.53 31.16
C LYS A 116 -18.30 -17.57 31.23
N ASP A 117 -18.58 -18.85 31.46
CA ASP A 117 -17.56 -19.91 31.55
C ASP A 117 -16.57 -19.99 30.36
N ASN A 118 -16.97 -19.47 29.19
CA ASN A 118 -16.17 -19.45 27.97
C ASN A 118 -15.67 -18.06 27.58
N SER A 119 -15.84 -17.05 28.44
CA SER A 119 -15.46 -15.64 28.22
C SER A 119 -13.98 -15.33 28.47
N ASN A 120 -13.18 -16.28 28.93
CA ASN A 120 -11.77 -16.01 29.31
C ASN A 120 -10.76 -16.41 28.25
N ASP A 121 -11.18 -17.14 27.21
CA ASP A 121 -10.28 -17.57 26.14
C ASP A 121 -11.05 -17.77 24.83
N LEU A 122 -10.66 -17.03 23.79
CA LEU A 122 -11.22 -17.13 22.44
C LEU A 122 -11.13 -18.56 21.88
N LYS A 123 -10.11 -19.34 22.26
CA LYS A 123 -9.92 -20.73 21.81
C LYS A 123 -11.04 -21.66 22.28
N LYS A 124 -11.66 -21.40 23.45
CA LYS A 124 -12.79 -22.19 23.96
C LYS A 124 -14.00 -22.17 23.04
N ASN A 125 -14.14 -21.12 22.23
CA ASN A 125 -15.23 -20.94 21.28
C ASN A 125 -14.82 -21.25 19.83
N GLY A 126 -13.56 -21.66 19.59
CA GLY A 126 -13.05 -21.95 18.25
C GLY A 126 -13.07 -20.73 17.34
N PHE A 127 -12.72 -19.57 17.89
CA PHE A 127 -12.70 -18.27 17.21
C PHE A 127 -11.61 -18.22 16.14
N MET A 128 -12.04 -18.03 14.88
CA MET A 128 -11.18 -17.88 13.71
C MET A 128 -11.60 -16.66 12.90
N ARG A 129 -10.68 -16.09 12.13
CA ARG A 129 -10.87 -14.89 11.29
C ARG A 129 -10.43 -15.16 9.86
N ALA A 130 -11.14 -14.64 8.87
CA ALA A 130 -10.84 -14.84 7.45
C ALA A 130 -9.65 -14.00 6.97
N ALA A 131 -9.54 -12.76 7.47
CA ALA A 131 -8.45 -11.84 7.21
C ALA A 131 -7.94 -11.21 8.51
N ARG A 132 -6.61 -11.14 8.65
CA ARG A 132 -5.93 -10.36 9.68
C ARG A 132 -5.62 -8.99 9.09
N THR A 133 -6.20 -7.94 9.66
CA THR A 133 -5.89 -6.56 9.30
C THR A 133 -4.83 -6.01 10.26
N ASP A 134 -3.90 -5.23 9.71
CA ASP A 134 -2.84 -4.56 10.49
C ASP A 134 -3.41 -3.40 11.32
N LYS A 135 -2.59 -2.81 12.20
CA LYS A 135 -2.94 -1.61 12.96
C LYS A 135 -3.47 -0.50 12.04
N GLY A 136 -4.63 0.07 12.40
CA GLY A 136 -5.29 1.15 11.66
C GLY A 136 -6.07 0.73 10.42
N VAL A 137 -5.95 -0.52 9.94
CA VAL A 137 -6.61 -0.96 8.70
C VAL A 137 -8.10 -1.22 8.93
N HIS A 138 -8.95 -0.70 8.05
CA HIS A 138 -10.41 -0.79 8.13
C HIS A 138 -10.96 -2.04 7.41
N ALA A 139 -12.24 -2.34 7.61
CA ALA A 139 -12.95 -3.37 6.85
C ALA A 139 -14.42 -2.98 6.62
N GLY A 140 -14.87 -2.94 5.37
CA GLY A 140 -16.30 -2.97 5.04
C GLY A 140 -16.90 -4.32 5.40
N GLY A 141 -16.17 -5.39 5.09
CA GLY A 141 -16.57 -6.78 5.37
C GLY A 141 -15.37 -7.66 5.75
N ASN A 142 -15.49 -8.31 6.91
CA ASN A 142 -14.63 -9.41 7.33
C ASN A 142 -15.53 -10.54 7.85
N LEU A 143 -14.98 -11.75 7.94
CA LEU A 143 -15.71 -12.92 8.41
C LEU A 143 -14.98 -13.57 9.58
N ILE A 144 -15.73 -13.86 10.64
CA ILE A 144 -15.27 -14.60 11.81
C ILE A 144 -16.07 -15.90 11.88
N SER A 145 -15.45 -16.98 12.33
CA SER A 145 -16.19 -18.21 12.65
C SER A 145 -15.90 -18.66 14.08
N LEU A 146 -16.95 -18.98 14.82
CA LEU A 146 -16.89 -19.36 16.24
C LEU A 146 -18.14 -20.12 16.65
N LYS A 147 -18.17 -20.63 17.89
CA LYS A 147 -19.33 -21.26 18.49
C LYS A 147 -20.04 -20.25 19.39
N MET A 148 -21.32 -20.00 19.13
CA MET A 148 -22.17 -19.05 19.88
C MET A 148 -23.53 -19.68 20.19
N ILE A 149 -24.19 -19.13 21.20
CA ILE A 149 -25.60 -19.33 21.50
C ILE A 149 -26.36 -18.38 20.56
N ILE A 150 -27.30 -18.90 19.78
CA ILE A 150 -28.02 -18.15 18.72
C ILE A 150 -29.52 -18.43 18.70
N GLU A 151 -30.03 -19.06 19.75
CA GLU A 151 -31.44 -19.40 19.92
C GLU A 151 -32.32 -18.16 20.10
N ASP A 152 -31.72 -17.06 20.55
CA ASP A 152 -32.37 -15.74 20.65
C ASP A 152 -32.44 -15.08 19.25
N PRO A 153 -33.65 -14.83 18.71
CA PRO A 153 -33.81 -14.24 17.38
C PRO A 153 -33.22 -12.82 17.30
N ASP A 154 -33.15 -12.11 18.43
CA ASP A 154 -32.66 -10.72 18.49
C ASP A 154 -31.17 -10.64 18.82
N ILE A 155 -30.46 -11.79 18.82
CA ILE A 155 -29.05 -11.85 19.25
C ILE A 155 -28.15 -10.91 18.44
N LYS A 156 -28.43 -10.75 17.13
CA LYS A 156 -27.70 -9.81 16.27
C LYS A 156 -27.85 -8.36 16.75
N GLN A 157 -29.08 -7.96 17.06
CA GLN A 157 -29.38 -6.61 17.54
C GLN A 157 -28.72 -6.37 18.90
N LYS A 158 -28.88 -7.31 19.85
CA LYS A 158 -28.26 -7.23 21.18
C LYS A 158 -26.74 -7.11 21.12
N ILE A 159 -26.10 -7.84 20.20
CA ILE A 159 -24.65 -7.70 19.98
C ILE A 159 -24.31 -6.30 19.46
N ASN A 160 -25.02 -5.80 18.46
CA ASN A 160 -24.75 -4.47 17.89
C ASN A 160 -24.99 -3.34 18.92
N GLU A 161 -25.94 -3.48 19.84
CA GLU A 161 -26.18 -2.54 20.96
C GLU A 161 -25.01 -2.48 21.96
N LYS A 162 -24.19 -3.52 22.03
CA LYS A 162 -22.97 -3.56 22.86
C LYS A 162 -21.70 -3.19 22.10
N LEU A 163 -21.79 -2.96 20.78
CA LEU A 163 -20.66 -2.58 19.96
C LEU A 163 -20.55 -1.06 19.79
N PRO A 164 -19.33 -0.51 19.78
CA PRO A 164 -19.12 0.90 19.44
C PRO A 164 -19.59 1.17 18.01
N GLU A 165 -19.93 2.42 17.69
CA GLU A 165 -20.46 2.76 16.36
C GLU A 165 -19.57 2.35 15.19
N GLY A 166 -18.26 2.38 15.40
CA GLY A 166 -17.26 1.96 14.42
C GLY A 166 -17.10 0.45 14.24
N ILE A 167 -17.93 -0.41 14.86
CA ILE A 167 -17.94 -1.86 14.65
C ILE A 167 -19.39 -2.33 14.50
N ARG A 168 -19.65 -3.15 13.48
CA ARG A 168 -20.99 -3.66 13.16
C ARG A 168 -20.96 -5.13 12.79
N VAL A 169 -21.97 -5.87 13.21
CA VAL A 169 -22.31 -7.22 12.73
C VAL A 169 -23.42 -7.08 11.69
N TRP A 170 -23.11 -7.44 10.45
CA TRP A 170 -24.06 -7.47 9.34
C TRP A 170 -25.02 -8.66 9.49
N ASP A 171 -24.44 -9.83 9.79
CA ASP A 171 -25.20 -11.07 9.87
C ASP A 171 -24.49 -12.17 10.67
N ILE A 172 -25.27 -13.16 11.11
CA ILE A 172 -24.84 -14.36 11.81
C ILE A 172 -25.50 -15.57 11.16
N GLU A 173 -24.71 -16.34 10.41
CA GLU A 173 -25.21 -17.51 9.70
C GLU A 173 -24.70 -18.81 10.30
N ARG A 174 -25.60 -19.78 10.48
CA ARG A 174 -25.23 -21.11 10.97
C ARG A 174 -24.49 -21.87 9.88
N VAL A 175 -23.41 -22.53 10.25
CA VAL A 175 -22.57 -23.32 9.35
C VAL A 175 -22.29 -24.70 9.92
N ASN A 176 -21.66 -25.55 9.12
CA ASN A 176 -21.27 -26.88 9.58
C ASN A 176 -20.19 -26.81 10.68
N LYS A 177 -20.10 -27.87 11.50
CA LYS A 177 -19.17 -27.91 12.66
C LYS A 177 -17.69 -27.78 12.27
N ALA A 178 -17.34 -28.15 11.03
CA ALA A 178 -15.98 -28.17 10.52
C ALA A 178 -15.56 -26.85 9.84
N PHE A 179 -16.46 -25.87 9.73
CA PHE A 179 -16.16 -24.62 9.05
C PHE A 179 -15.04 -23.85 9.76
N ASP A 180 -14.07 -23.40 8.96
CA ASP A 180 -13.01 -22.50 9.36
C ASP A 180 -12.90 -21.42 8.29
N CYS A 181 -13.33 -20.21 8.63
CA CYS A 181 -13.37 -19.08 7.71
C CYS A 181 -11.98 -18.71 7.13
N ARG A 182 -10.88 -19.02 7.82
CA ARG A 182 -9.53 -18.77 7.29
C ARG A 182 -9.20 -19.77 6.18
N LYS A 183 -9.45 -21.05 6.45
CA LYS A 183 -9.07 -22.17 5.56
C LYS A 183 -9.97 -22.25 4.33
N MET A 184 -11.24 -21.91 4.49
CA MET A 184 -12.26 -22.01 3.44
C MET A 184 -12.40 -20.74 2.60
N CYS A 185 -11.72 -19.64 2.97
CA CYS A 185 -11.73 -18.41 2.18
C CYS A 185 -10.88 -18.59 0.91
N SER A 186 -11.49 -18.28 -0.23
CA SER A 186 -10.93 -18.50 -1.57
C SER A 186 -10.11 -17.31 -2.07
N SER A 187 -10.54 -16.09 -1.79
CA SER A 187 -9.90 -14.84 -2.19
C SER A 187 -10.38 -13.69 -1.32
N ARG A 188 -9.73 -12.53 -1.39
CA ARG A 188 -10.14 -11.31 -0.69
C ARG A 188 -10.13 -10.13 -1.65
N TRP A 189 -11.10 -9.25 -1.49
CA TRP A 189 -11.12 -7.91 -2.09
C TRP A 189 -10.61 -6.92 -1.06
N TYR A 190 -9.64 -6.11 -1.46
CA TYR A 190 -9.20 -4.93 -0.72
C TYR A 190 -9.44 -3.70 -1.58
N GLU A 191 -9.61 -2.57 -0.92
CA GLU A 191 -9.64 -1.26 -1.53
C GLU A 191 -8.55 -0.39 -0.89
N TYR A 192 -7.89 0.41 -1.72
CA TYR A 192 -6.93 1.41 -1.27
C TYR A 192 -7.33 2.78 -1.82
N LEU A 193 -7.65 3.72 -0.93
CA LEU A 193 -7.88 5.12 -1.28
C LEU A 193 -6.56 5.87 -1.33
N LEU A 194 -6.31 6.57 -2.44
CA LEU A 194 -5.10 7.34 -2.68
C LEU A 194 -5.47 8.75 -3.17
N PRO A 195 -5.00 9.83 -2.50
CA PRO A 195 -5.13 11.18 -3.05
C PRO A 195 -4.33 11.30 -4.34
N THR A 196 -4.88 11.90 -5.38
CA THR A 196 -4.24 11.93 -6.70
C THR A 196 -2.95 12.74 -6.72
N TYR A 197 -2.79 13.74 -5.84
CA TYR A 197 -1.52 14.46 -5.67
C TYR A 197 -0.35 13.55 -5.26
N SER A 198 -0.62 12.35 -4.75
CA SER A 198 0.41 11.34 -4.48
C SER A 198 1.16 10.92 -5.75
N LEU A 199 0.56 11.12 -6.92
CA LEU A 199 1.12 10.79 -8.24
C LEU A 199 1.92 11.95 -8.87
N ILE A 200 1.97 13.12 -8.23
CA ILE A 200 2.87 14.22 -8.63
C ILE A 200 4.31 13.76 -8.44
N GLY A 201 5.17 14.03 -9.42
CA GLY A 201 6.58 13.67 -9.40
C GLY A 201 7.34 14.32 -8.23
N PRO A 202 8.57 13.83 -7.95
CA PRO A 202 9.37 14.29 -6.82
C PRO A 202 9.57 15.80 -6.81
N LYS A 203 9.61 16.39 -5.61
CA LYS A 203 9.79 17.84 -5.44
C LYS A 203 11.13 18.31 -6.01
N PRO A 204 11.17 19.39 -6.82
CA PRO A 204 12.42 19.95 -7.32
C PRO A 204 13.41 20.26 -6.19
N GLY A 205 14.67 19.86 -6.38
CA GLY A 205 15.73 20.00 -5.39
C GLY A 205 15.81 18.85 -4.37
N SER A 206 14.82 17.95 -4.32
CA SER A 206 14.94 16.73 -3.52
C SER A 206 16.01 15.78 -4.08
N ILE A 207 16.44 14.82 -3.28
CA ILE A 207 17.46 13.84 -3.69
C ILE A 207 16.93 12.99 -4.85
N LEU A 208 15.73 12.43 -4.70
CA LEU A 208 15.11 11.62 -5.75
C LEU A 208 14.90 12.40 -7.05
N TYR A 209 14.51 13.68 -6.97
CA TYR A 209 14.40 14.53 -8.15
C TYR A 209 15.75 14.66 -8.87
N ARG A 210 16.81 14.97 -8.13
CA ARG A 210 18.17 15.13 -8.70
C ARG A 210 18.67 13.84 -9.35
N ASP A 211 18.47 12.70 -8.69
CA ASP A 211 18.88 11.39 -9.20
C ASP A 211 18.15 11.05 -10.51
N ILE A 212 16.86 11.39 -10.62
CA ILE A 212 16.07 11.18 -11.86
C ILE A 212 16.62 12.05 -12.98
N GLU A 213 16.78 13.36 -12.75
CA GLU A 213 17.22 14.30 -13.79
C GLU A 213 18.66 14.02 -14.25
N GLU A 214 19.56 13.65 -13.34
CA GLU A 214 20.90 13.19 -13.69
C GLU A 214 20.81 11.93 -14.57
N SER A 215 19.98 10.95 -14.19
CA SER A 215 19.84 9.71 -14.96
C SER A 215 19.23 9.91 -16.35
N LYS A 216 18.33 10.89 -16.53
CA LYS A 216 17.78 11.28 -17.85
C LYS A 216 18.85 11.90 -18.74
N THR A 217 19.75 12.70 -18.15
CA THR A 217 20.86 13.32 -18.87
C THR A 217 21.86 12.27 -19.34
N GLU A 218 22.15 11.28 -18.50
CA GLU A 218 23.05 10.18 -18.83
C GLU A 218 22.45 9.20 -19.86
N LEU A 219 21.16 8.89 -19.73
CA LEU A 219 20.43 7.91 -20.53
C LEU A 219 19.10 8.52 -21.05
N PRO A 220 19.16 9.34 -22.10
CA PRO A 220 17.98 10.03 -22.63
C PRO A 220 16.98 9.05 -23.26
N GLY A 221 15.69 9.34 -23.12
CA GLY A 221 14.59 8.57 -23.73
C GLY A 221 14.19 7.29 -22.97
N VAL A 222 14.75 7.06 -21.79
CA VAL A 222 14.45 5.87 -20.96
C VAL A 222 13.31 6.11 -19.98
N LEU A 223 13.25 7.29 -19.37
CA LEU A 223 12.17 7.72 -18.49
C LEU A 223 11.26 8.66 -19.26
N ASP A 224 9.96 8.56 -19.02
CA ASP A 224 8.98 9.46 -19.60
C ASP A 224 9.14 10.89 -19.05
N GLU A 225 8.86 11.87 -19.89
CA GLU A 225 8.75 13.26 -19.46
C GLU A 225 7.45 13.47 -18.67
N ASP A 226 7.57 14.04 -17.48
CA ASP A 226 6.44 14.35 -16.60
C ASP A 226 6.14 15.86 -16.61
N LEU A 227 5.59 16.33 -17.73
CA LEU A 227 5.24 17.75 -17.92
C LEU A 227 4.22 18.23 -16.88
N GLU A 228 3.22 17.40 -16.57
CA GLU A 228 2.16 17.73 -15.61
C GLU A 228 2.72 18.01 -14.20
N SER A 229 3.73 17.25 -13.76
CA SER A 229 4.38 17.55 -12.47
C SER A 229 5.27 18.77 -12.53
N LYS A 230 5.94 19.03 -13.67
CA LYS A 230 6.75 20.24 -13.86
C LYS A 230 5.87 21.49 -13.76
N GLU A 231 4.75 21.52 -14.47
CA GLU A 231 3.77 22.62 -14.43
C GLU A 231 3.25 22.86 -13.00
N PHE A 232 2.88 21.80 -12.28
CA PHE A 232 2.46 21.90 -10.88
C PHE A 232 3.52 22.59 -10.00
N TRP A 233 4.78 22.17 -10.12
CA TRP A 233 5.86 22.73 -9.29
C TRP A 233 6.25 24.14 -9.71
N GLU A 234 6.15 24.49 -10.99
CA GLU A 234 6.36 25.84 -11.50
C GLU A 234 5.29 26.82 -10.99
N GLU A 235 4.01 26.41 -11.02
CA GLU A 235 2.91 27.19 -10.47
C GLU A 235 3.09 27.42 -8.97
N PHE A 236 3.43 26.37 -8.21
CA PHE A 236 3.74 26.51 -6.78
C PHE A 236 4.94 27.44 -6.53
N LYS A 237 6.00 27.33 -7.32
CA LYS A 237 7.20 28.18 -7.19
C LYS A 237 6.85 29.65 -7.45
N LYS A 238 6.01 29.92 -8.44
CA LYS A 238 5.53 31.28 -8.73
C LYS A 238 4.78 31.86 -7.52
N ASP A 239 3.76 31.16 -7.02
CA ASP A 239 2.97 31.60 -5.87
C ASP A 239 3.82 31.73 -4.59
N ALA A 240 4.85 30.88 -4.44
CA ALA A 240 5.80 30.98 -3.34
C ALA A 240 6.68 32.23 -3.45
N ASN A 241 7.22 32.54 -4.63
CA ASN A 241 8.05 33.73 -4.86
C ASN A 241 7.26 35.04 -4.77
N GLU A 242 5.95 35.01 -4.97
CA GLU A 242 5.07 36.17 -4.74
C GLU A 242 4.86 36.44 -3.23
N LYS A 243 4.99 35.41 -2.39
CA LYS A 243 4.68 35.49 -0.95
C LYS A 243 5.91 35.55 -0.03
N PHE A 244 7.04 35.07 -0.51
CA PHE A 244 8.27 34.94 0.26
C PHE A 244 9.46 35.43 -0.58
N SER A 245 10.42 36.11 0.05
CA SER A 245 11.67 36.46 -0.61
C SER A 245 12.53 35.21 -0.87
N THR A 246 13.51 35.31 -1.76
CA THR A 246 14.45 34.22 -2.04
C THR A 246 15.17 33.76 -0.77
N GLU A 247 15.62 34.70 0.06
CA GLU A 247 16.31 34.43 1.32
C GLU A 247 15.38 33.76 2.34
N GLU A 248 14.11 34.16 2.37
CA GLU A 248 13.10 33.51 3.22
C GLU A 248 12.86 32.06 2.79
N ILE A 249 12.75 31.81 1.47
CA ILE A 249 12.58 30.44 0.95
C ILE A 249 13.80 29.58 1.29
N GLU A 250 15.02 30.10 1.13
CA GLU A 250 16.24 29.38 1.51
C GLU A 250 16.25 29.04 3.01
N ALA A 251 15.91 30.00 3.87
CA ALA A 251 15.80 29.78 5.31
C ALA A 251 14.71 28.76 5.68
N ILE A 252 13.56 28.80 5.01
CA ILE A 252 12.46 27.84 5.20
C ILE A 252 12.89 26.42 4.82
N LEU A 253 13.58 26.27 3.70
CA LEU A 253 14.03 24.96 3.21
C LEU A 253 15.18 24.39 4.06
N ALA A 254 16.00 25.25 4.66
CA ALA A 254 17.07 24.87 5.58
C ALA A 254 16.59 24.63 7.03
N TYR A 255 15.33 24.95 7.34
CA TYR A 255 14.80 24.87 8.69
C TYR A 255 14.79 23.43 9.23
N VAL A 256 15.52 23.21 10.32
CA VAL A 256 15.47 21.98 11.12
C VAL A 256 14.78 22.32 12.44
N PRO A 257 13.63 21.70 12.75
CA PRO A 257 12.95 21.97 14.00
C PRO A 257 13.85 21.58 15.20
N PRO A 258 13.96 22.43 16.23
CA PRO A 258 14.72 22.12 17.44
C PRO A 258 14.10 20.98 18.24
N ALA A 259 14.77 20.57 19.32
CA ALA A 259 14.25 19.57 20.24
C ALA A 259 12.90 20.04 20.85
N ARG A 260 12.05 19.08 21.25
CA ARG A 260 10.65 19.38 21.65
C ARG A 260 10.54 20.37 22.81
N ASP A 261 11.50 20.33 23.72
CA ASP A 261 11.65 21.20 24.89
C ASP A 261 12.13 22.62 24.54
N GLU A 262 12.79 22.79 23.40
CA GLU A 262 13.29 24.07 22.88
C GLU A 262 12.40 24.63 21.75
N PHE A 263 11.39 23.87 21.33
CA PHE A 263 10.50 24.25 20.24
C PHE A 263 9.53 25.36 20.66
N ASP A 264 9.74 26.56 20.12
CA ASP A 264 8.79 27.66 20.24
C ASP A 264 7.87 27.72 19.02
N ILE A 265 6.58 27.51 19.25
CA ILE A 265 5.56 27.64 18.21
C ILE A 265 5.48 29.05 17.64
N ASN A 266 5.91 30.09 18.37
CA ASN A 266 5.83 31.48 17.95
C ASN A 266 7.08 31.98 17.22
N GLU A 267 8.11 31.13 17.06
CA GLU A 267 9.31 31.46 16.30
C GLU A 267 8.95 31.95 14.88
N GLU A 268 9.48 33.11 14.48
CA GLU A 268 9.10 33.75 13.22
C GLU A 268 9.39 32.87 12.00
N LEU A 269 10.57 32.22 11.99
CA LEU A 269 10.96 31.32 10.91
C LEU A 269 10.04 30.10 10.84
N TYR A 270 9.69 29.50 11.99
CA TYR A 270 8.71 28.41 12.04
C TYR A 270 7.34 28.85 11.50
N GLN A 271 6.87 30.05 11.82
CA GLN A 271 5.61 30.58 11.27
C GLN A 271 5.67 30.72 9.75
N LYS A 272 6.80 31.15 9.18
CA LYS A 272 7.02 31.18 7.73
C LYS A 272 7.03 29.77 7.14
N VAL A 273 7.72 28.80 7.77
CA VAL A 273 7.71 27.38 7.38
C VAL A 273 6.28 26.83 7.36
N LYS A 274 5.48 27.14 8.38
CA LYS A 274 4.07 26.73 8.47
C LYS A 274 3.24 27.31 7.33
N LYS A 275 3.36 28.61 7.04
CA LYS A 275 2.66 29.28 5.93
C LYS A 275 3.07 28.71 4.57
N TYR A 276 4.36 28.45 4.37
CA TYR A 276 4.88 27.82 3.14
C TYR A 276 4.31 26.42 2.93
N LYS A 277 4.29 25.59 3.99
CA LYS A 277 3.65 24.25 3.93
C LYS A 277 2.15 24.33 3.67
N GLN A 278 1.45 25.30 4.25
CA GLN A 278 0.03 25.54 3.98
C GLN A 278 -0.22 25.92 2.52
N LEU A 279 0.63 26.77 1.93
CA LEU A 279 0.58 27.08 0.50
C LEU A 279 0.75 25.82 -0.34
N GLU A 280 1.78 25.03 -0.08
CA GLU A 280 2.07 23.79 -0.83
C GLU A 280 0.90 22.79 -0.74
N ASN A 281 0.33 22.62 0.46
CA ASN A 281 -0.84 21.78 0.67
C ASN A 281 -2.09 22.31 -0.06
N ALA A 282 -2.26 23.62 -0.18
CA ALA A 282 -3.35 24.20 -0.98
C ALA A 282 -3.21 23.87 -2.47
N HIS A 283 -1.99 23.91 -3.04
CA HIS A 283 -1.76 23.44 -4.41
C HIS A 283 -2.10 21.95 -4.56
N ARG A 284 -1.64 21.09 -3.64
CA ARG A 284 -1.96 19.65 -3.67
C ARG A 284 -3.47 19.37 -3.64
N ARG A 285 -4.23 20.12 -2.86
CA ARG A 285 -5.69 19.97 -2.77
C ARG A 285 -6.39 20.40 -4.07
N ARG A 286 -5.86 21.41 -4.76
CA ARG A 286 -6.36 21.89 -6.07
C ARG A 286 -5.96 21.01 -7.24
N TYR A 287 -4.90 20.20 -7.10
CA TYR A 287 -4.41 19.33 -8.16
C TYR A 287 -5.49 18.35 -8.64
N ARG A 288 -5.56 18.18 -9.96
CA ARG A 288 -6.43 17.23 -10.65
C ARG A 288 -5.58 16.43 -11.63
N ILE A 289 -5.65 15.11 -11.53
CA ILE A 289 -4.80 14.23 -12.34
C ILE A 289 -5.25 14.22 -13.81
N SER A 290 -4.29 14.26 -14.73
CA SER A 290 -4.60 14.08 -16.15
C SER A 290 -5.00 12.64 -16.49
N ALA A 291 -5.81 12.48 -17.55
CA ALA A 291 -6.16 11.15 -18.06
C ALA A 291 -4.92 10.32 -18.47
N ALA A 292 -3.88 10.97 -18.99
CA ALA A 292 -2.65 10.31 -19.40
C ALA A 292 -1.86 9.74 -18.21
N LYS A 293 -1.67 10.54 -17.15
CA LYS A 293 -0.98 10.09 -15.94
C LYS A 293 -1.77 9.02 -15.19
N LEU A 294 -3.10 9.15 -15.13
CA LEU A 294 -3.96 8.11 -14.58
C LEU A 294 -3.91 6.81 -15.40
N ALA A 295 -3.87 6.89 -16.73
CA ALA A 295 -3.72 5.71 -17.60
C ALA A 295 -2.38 5.00 -17.36
N LYS A 296 -1.28 5.74 -17.17
CA LYS A 296 0.01 5.16 -16.80
C LYS A 296 -0.02 4.47 -15.43
N PHE A 297 -0.67 5.09 -14.44
CA PHE A 297 -0.84 4.47 -13.13
C PHE A 297 -1.67 3.17 -13.23
N ARG A 298 -2.79 3.19 -13.97
CA ARG A 298 -3.60 2.01 -14.27
C ARG A 298 -2.77 0.90 -14.91
N ALA A 299 -2.02 1.22 -15.98
CA ALA A 299 -1.14 0.28 -16.67
C ALA A 299 -0.08 -0.31 -15.73
N SER A 300 0.49 0.50 -14.82
CA SER A 300 1.40 0.03 -13.78
C SER A 300 0.71 -0.99 -12.87
N THR A 301 -0.47 -0.67 -12.32
CA THR A 301 -1.18 -1.60 -11.44
C THR A 301 -1.58 -2.91 -12.14
N SER A 302 -1.88 -2.88 -13.44
CA SER A 302 -2.21 -4.09 -14.22
C SER A 302 -1.05 -5.08 -14.34
N GLN A 303 0.20 -4.66 -14.17
CA GLN A 303 1.39 -5.54 -14.18
C GLN A 303 1.40 -6.54 -13.01
N TYR A 304 0.54 -6.35 -12.00
CA TYR A 304 0.40 -7.30 -10.89
C TYR A 304 -0.50 -8.50 -11.20
N LEU A 305 -1.31 -8.45 -12.27
CA LEU A 305 -2.26 -9.50 -12.62
C LEU A 305 -1.56 -10.83 -12.91
N GLY A 306 -2.16 -11.93 -12.46
CA GLY A 306 -1.61 -13.27 -12.63
C GLY A 306 -0.77 -13.76 -11.45
N ALA A 307 0.03 -14.81 -11.70
CA ALA A 307 0.86 -15.46 -10.69
C ALA A 307 2.30 -14.96 -10.76
N HIS A 308 2.75 -14.27 -9.71
CA HIS A 308 4.10 -13.71 -9.63
C HIS A 308 4.78 -14.00 -8.30
N ASN A 309 6.10 -13.82 -8.26
CA ASN A 309 6.88 -13.93 -7.03
C ASN A 309 6.92 -12.58 -6.29
N PHE A 310 6.17 -12.47 -5.20
CA PHE A 310 6.02 -11.22 -4.44
C PHE A 310 7.03 -11.09 -3.28
N HIS A 311 8.18 -11.77 -3.32
CA HIS A 311 9.16 -11.75 -2.21
C HIS A 311 9.67 -10.34 -1.83
N ASN A 312 9.80 -9.41 -2.80
CA ASN A 312 10.16 -8.00 -2.55
C ASN A 312 8.99 -7.18 -1.98
N PHE A 313 7.76 -7.63 -2.19
CA PHE A 313 6.53 -6.99 -1.74
C PHE A 313 6.13 -7.41 -0.32
N THR A 314 6.99 -8.07 0.44
CA THR A 314 6.72 -8.43 1.84
C THR A 314 7.99 -8.25 2.67
N LEU A 315 7.91 -8.57 3.96
CA LEU A 315 9.06 -8.71 4.84
C LEU A 315 9.36 -10.19 5.06
N GLY A 316 10.65 -10.51 5.23
CA GLY A 316 11.10 -11.83 5.69
C GLY A 316 10.85 -13.00 4.74
N LYS A 317 10.70 -12.75 3.42
CA LYS A 317 10.58 -13.81 2.41
C LYS A 317 11.77 -13.83 1.47
N ASP A 318 12.34 -15.00 1.25
CA ASP A 318 13.36 -15.23 0.24
C ASP A 318 12.74 -15.41 -1.17
N PHE A 319 13.52 -15.12 -2.21
CA PHE A 319 13.11 -15.31 -3.59
C PHE A 319 12.75 -16.77 -3.91
N LYS A 320 13.48 -17.74 -3.35
CA LYS A 320 13.28 -19.17 -3.66
C LYS A 320 12.08 -19.77 -2.92
N GLU A 321 11.47 -19.06 -1.97
CA GLU A 321 10.34 -19.58 -1.22
C GLU A 321 9.08 -19.70 -2.11
N PRO A 322 8.51 -20.91 -2.29
CA PRO A 322 7.27 -21.07 -3.05
C PRO A 322 6.09 -20.32 -2.40
N SER A 323 6.17 -20.11 -1.09
CA SER A 323 5.19 -19.33 -0.32
C SER A 323 5.26 -17.82 -0.60
N ALA A 324 6.18 -17.33 -1.44
CA ALA A 324 6.19 -15.95 -1.93
C ALA A 324 5.36 -15.75 -3.21
N ILE A 325 4.97 -16.85 -3.89
CA ILE A 325 4.17 -16.80 -5.11
C ILE A 325 2.71 -16.48 -4.75
N ARG A 326 2.14 -15.43 -5.34
CA ARG A 326 0.74 -15.03 -5.12
C ARG A 326 0.05 -14.78 -6.45
N PHE A 327 -1.27 -14.94 -6.43
CA PHE A 327 -2.13 -14.79 -7.61
C PHE A 327 -3.07 -13.61 -7.43
N MET A 328 -2.86 -12.56 -8.22
CA MET A 328 -3.78 -11.43 -8.32
C MET A 328 -4.78 -11.75 -9.43
N LYS A 329 -6.06 -11.75 -9.06
CA LYS A 329 -7.16 -12.10 -9.95
C LYS A 329 -7.58 -10.91 -10.79
N ASP A 330 -7.76 -9.76 -10.14
CA ASP A 330 -8.28 -8.56 -10.77
C ASP A 330 -7.82 -7.31 -10.01
N ILE A 331 -7.66 -6.20 -10.71
CA ILE A 331 -7.33 -4.89 -10.15
C ILE A 331 -8.10 -3.82 -10.93
N LYS A 332 -8.91 -3.04 -10.22
CA LYS A 332 -9.71 -1.94 -10.78
C LYS A 332 -9.30 -0.62 -10.13
N VAL A 333 -8.98 0.38 -10.93
CA VAL A 333 -8.72 1.74 -10.46
C VAL A 333 -9.85 2.64 -10.95
N SER A 334 -10.58 3.26 -10.02
CA SER A 334 -11.70 4.13 -10.34
C SER A 334 -11.27 5.36 -11.15
N ASP A 335 -12.24 6.03 -11.76
CA ASP A 335 -12.05 7.44 -12.15
C ASP A 335 -11.89 8.31 -10.90
N PRO A 336 -11.24 9.49 -11.02
CA PRO A 336 -11.03 10.37 -9.89
C PRO A 336 -12.35 10.96 -9.40
N PHE A 337 -12.44 11.17 -8.08
CA PHE A 337 -13.60 11.80 -7.44
C PHE A 337 -13.13 12.76 -6.35
N VAL A 338 -13.87 13.86 -6.17
CA VAL A 338 -13.53 14.94 -5.24
C VAL A 338 -14.38 14.83 -3.98
N ILE A 339 -13.75 14.97 -2.81
CA ILE A 339 -14.42 14.70 -1.55
C ILE A 339 -14.08 15.73 -0.47
N GLY A 340 -15.08 16.00 0.36
CA GLY A 340 -14.98 16.83 1.54
C GLY A 340 -14.89 18.32 1.21
N ASP A 341 -14.93 19.12 2.27
CA ASP A 341 -14.84 20.59 2.16
C ASP A 341 -13.47 21.03 1.63
N ALA A 342 -12.44 20.22 1.84
CA ALA A 342 -11.08 20.47 1.36
C ALA A 342 -10.91 20.29 -0.16
N GLN A 343 -11.93 19.79 -0.87
CA GLN A 343 -11.93 19.60 -2.32
C GLN A 343 -10.72 18.78 -2.85
N THR A 344 -10.24 17.81 -2.06
CA THR A 344 -9.15 16.92 -2.47
C THR A 344 -9.68 15.85 -3.43
N GLU A 345 -8.94 15.58 -4.50
CA GLU A 345 -9.25 14.52 -5.46
C GLU A 345 -8.60 13.19 -5.06
N TRP A 346 -9.37 12.11 -5.18
CA TRP A 346 -9.01 10.75 -4.77
C TRP A 346 -9.29 9.75 -5.89
N ILE A 347 -8.60 8.62 -5.83
CA ILE A 347 -8.90 7.41 -6.60
C ILE A 347 -9.03 6.21 -5.66
N SER A 348 -9.89 5.26 -6.05
CA SER A 348 -10.04 3.97 -5.39
C SER A 348 -9.34 2.88 -6.19
N ILE A 349 -8.48 2.11 -5.53
CA ILE A 349 -7.76 0.97 -6.11
C ILE A 349 -8.31 -0.31 -5.46
N LYS A 350 -9.16 -1.03 -6.19
CA LYS A 350 -9.71 -2.33 -5.76
C LYS A 350 -8.82 -3.46 -6.25
N ILE A 351 -8.39 -4.33 -5.35
CA ILE A 351 -7.46 -5.44 -5.61
C ILE A 351 -8.11 -6.75 -5.16
N HIS A 352 -8.33 -7.65 -6.11
CA HIS A 352 -8.76 -9.02 -5.86
C HIS A 352 -7.58 -9.97 -5.92
N GLY A 353 -7.29 -10.61 -4.79
CA GLY A 353 -6.21 -11.59 -4.70
C GLY A 353 -6.68 -12.87 -4.05
N GLN A 354 -6.08 -13.99 -4.45
CA GLN A 354 -6.32 -15.27 -3.79
C GLN A 354 -5.88 -15.25 -2.31
N SER A 355 -4.70 -14.69 -2.07
CA SER A 355 -4.14 -14.46 -0.74
C SER A 355 -3.13 -13.33 -0.79
N PHE A 356 -2.84 -12.74 0.36
CA PHE A 356 -1.89 -11.64 0.51
C PHE A 356 -0.93 -11.92 1.66
N MET A 357 0.33 -11.52 1.49
CA MET A 357 1.36 -11.52 2.53
C MET A 357 1.31 -10.23 3.34
N LEU A 358 2.07 -10.21 4.44
CA LEU A 358 2.23 -9.03 5.28
C LEU A 358 2.71 -7.84 4.44
N HIS A 359 2.02 -6.70 4.57
CA HIS A 359 2.31 -5.46 3.84
C HIS A 359 2.22 -5.50 2.30
N GLN A 360 1.81 -6.62 1.70
CA GLN A 360 1.88 -6.81 0.24
C GLN A 360 1.17 -5.72 -0.56
N ILE A 361 -0.08 -5.44 -0.21
CA ILE A 361 -0.88 -4.43 -0.91
C ILE A 361 -0.24 -3.03 -0.80
N ARG A 362 0.22 -2.66 0.41
CA ARG A 362 0.83 -1.35 0.67
C ARG A 362 2.14 -1.17 -0.12
N LYS A 363 2.93 -2.23 -0.27
CA LYS A 363 4.13 -2.22 -1.11
C LYS A 363 3.80 -2.21 -2.61
N MET A 364 2.74 -2.91 -3.05
CA MET A 364 2.27 -2.86 -4.44
C MET A 364 1.83 -1.45 -4.83
N VAL A 365 0.97 -0.82 -4.01
CA VAL A 365 0.53 0.57 -4.24
C VAL A 365 1.73 1.51 -4.24
N SER A 366 2.64 1.40 -3.26
CA SER A 366 3.84 2.24 -3.22
C SER A 366 4.70 2.11 -4.48
N MET A 367 4.94 0.90 -4.97
CA MET A 367 5.76 0.69 -6.17
C MET A 367 5.08 1.26 -7.43
N ALA A 368 3.78 1.02 -7.63
CA ALA A 368 3.06 1.58 -8.77
C ALA A 368 3.03 3.11 -8.74
N THR A 369 2.84 3.71 -7.56
CA THR A 369 2.91 5.16 -7.38
C THR A 369 4.30 5.69 -7.70
N LEU A 370 5.38 5.04 -7.23
CA LEU A 370 6.75 5.47 -7.50
C LEU A 370 7.12 5.34 -8.98
N ILE A 371 6.70 4.28 -9.67
CA ILE A 371 6.92 4.12 -11.11
C ILE A 371 6.24 5.26 -11.89
N THR A 372 5.03 5.64 -11.48
CA THR A 372 4.31 6.76 -12.10
C THR A 372 5.00 8.10 -11.82
N ARG A 373 5.34 8.37 -10.55
CA ARG A 373 6.03 9.59 -10.10
C ARG A 373 7.38 9.80 -10.77
N CYS A 374 8.14 8.73 -10.98
CA CYS A 374 9.50 8.80 -11.50
C CYS A 374 9.58 8.69 -13.03
N GLY A 375 8.44 8.62 -13.74
CA GLY A 375 8.44 8.46 -15.18
C GLY A 375 8.93 7.08 -15.66
N CYS A 376 9.05 6.08 -14.78
CA CYS A 376 9.55 4.76 -15.13
C CYS A 376 8.65 4.01 -16.12
N PRO A 377 9.21 3.13 -16.97
CA PRO A 377 8.44 2.15 -17.73
C PRO A 377 7.66 1.22 -16.81
N VAL A 378 6.43 0.86 -17.19
CA VAL A 378 5.53 0.06 -16.34
C VAL A 378 6.05 -1.37 -16.13
N GLU A 379 6.82 -1.88 -17.09
CA GLU A 379 7.46 -3.20 -17.09
C GLU A 379 8.48 -3.36 -15.95
N ARG A 380 8.91 -2.24 -15.33
CA ARG A 380 9.75 -2.28 -14.11
C ARG A 380 9.13 -3.12 -13.01
N ILE A 381 7.80 -3.17 -12.90
CA ILE A 381 7.13 -4.03 -11.92
C ILE A 381 7.51 -5.50 -12.11
N SER A 382 7.58 -5.97 -13.35
CA SER A 382 7.94 -7.36 -13.66
C SER A 382 9.36 -7.71 -13.22
N GLN A 383 10.27 -6.73 -13.27
CA GLN A 383 11.65 -6.91 -12.81
C GLN A 383 11.75 -6.98 -11.29
N ALA A 384 10.81 -6.36 -10.56
CA ALA A 384 10.74 -6.46 -9.10
C ALA A 384 10.32 -7.87 -8.60
N TYR A 385 9.86 -8.75 -9.49
CA TYR A 385 9.65 -10.17 -9.18
C TYR A 385 10.92 -11.02 -9.31
N GLY A 386 12.00 -10.46 -9.87
CA GLY A 386 13.27 -11.14 -10.07
C GLY A 386 14.07 -11.33 -8.77
N GLN A 387 15.18 -12.07 -8.85
CA GLN A 387 15.97 -12.43 -7.66
C GLN A 387 16.53 -11.23 -6.88
N GLN A 388 16.77 -10.11 -7.57
CA GLN A 388 17.33 -8.88 -6.99
C GLN A 388 16.46 -8.40 -5.82
N LYS A 389 17.07 -8.22 -4.65
CA LYS A 389 16.39 -7.65 -3.49
C LYS A 389 16.22 -6.14 -3.63
N ILE A 390 14.97 -5.68 -3.43
CA ILE A 390 14.58 -4.26 -3.55
C ILE A 390 13.86 -3.83 -2.27
N ASN A 391 14.28 -2.71 -1.69
CA ASN A 391 13.62 -2.16 -0.50
C ASN A 391 12.40 -1.30 -0.86
N ILE A 392 11.27 -1.94 -1.17
CA ILE A 392 10.03 -1.22 -1.52
C ILE A 392 9.46 -0.52 -0.27
N PRO A 393 9.25 0.81 -0.27
CA PRO A 393 8.59 1.51 0.82
C PRO A 393 7.17 0.99 1.05
N LYS A 394 6.70 1.13 2.29
CA LYS A 394 5.37 0.67 2.69
C LYS A 394 4.43 1.88 2.76
N ALA A 395 3.55 2.03 1.78
CA ALA A 395 2.53 3.10 1.73
C ALA A 395 1.72 3.17 3.04
N PRO A 396 1.11 4.31 3.42
CA PRO A 396 0.32 4.44 4.65
C PRO A 396 -0.75 3.36 4.84
N ALA A 397 -1.12 3.08 6.10
CA ALA A 397 -2.23 2.15 6.39
C ALA A 397 -3.60 2.81 6.21
N LEU A 398 -3.64 4.15 6.32
CA LEU A 398 -4.84 4.97 6.32
C LEU A 398 -5.76 4.68 5.13
N GLY A 399 -5.20 4.59 3.92
CA GLY A 399 -5.99 4.33 2.71
C GLY A 399 -6.50 2.88 2.56
N LEU A 400 -5.99 1.93 3.34
CA LEU A 400 -6.25 0.50 3.12
C LEU A 400 -7.49 0.03 3.90
N LEU A 401 -8.41 -0.62 3.20
CA LEU A 401 -9.54 -1.33 3.79
C LEU A 401 -9.80 -2.70 3.12
N LEU A 402 -10.28 -3.65 3.91
CA LEU A 402 -10.79 -4.93 3.41
C LEU A 402 -12.25 -4.76 2.98
N GLU A 403 -12.56 -4.99 1.72
CA GLU A 403 -13.95 -4.95 1.23
C GLU A 403 -14.70 -6.21 1.66
N ALA A 404 -14.23 -7.39 1.24
CA ALA A 404 -14.81 -8.66 1.69
C ALA A 404 -13.90 -9.88 1.42
N PRO A 405 -13.93 -10.90 2.29
CA PRO A 405 -13.47 -12.24 1.96
C PRO A 405 -14.51 -13.00 1.11
N VAL A 406 -14.04 -13.75 0.10
CA VAL A 406 -14.87 -14.52 -0.84
C VAL A 406 -14.85 -16.01 -0.49
N PHE A 407 -16.02 -16.65 -0.51
CA PHE A 407 -16.23 -18.05 -0.13
C PHE A 407 -16.87 -18.92 -1.22
N GLU A 408 -16.91 -18.49 -2.48
CA GLU A 408 -17.52 -19.20 -3.62
C GLU A 408 -17.29 -20.72 -3.63
N GLY A 409 -16.03 -21.16 -3.48
CA GLY A 409 -15.69 -22.59 -3.49
C GLY A 409 -16.30 -23.38 -2.32
N TYR A 410 -16.55 -22.71 -1.19
CA TYR A 410 -17.20 -23.29 -0.01
C TYR A 410 -18.72 -23.10 -0.02
N ASN A 411 -19.25 -22.02 -0.59
CA ASN A 411 -20.70 -21.77 -0.68
C ASN A 411 -21.42 -22.92 -1.40
N LYS A 412 -20.83 -23.45 -2.49
CA LYS A 412 -21.33 -24.67 -3.16
C LYS A 412 -21.50 -25.85 -2.21
N ARG A 413 -20.61 -26.01 -1.21
CA ARG A 413 -20.71 -27.08 -0.20
C ARG A 413 -21.73 -26.75 0.87
N LEU A 414 -21.86 -25.49 1.29
CA LEU A 414 -22.86 -25.08 2.27
C LEU A 414 -24.28 -25.38 1.79
N GLU A 415 -24.58 -24.99 0.55
CA GLU A 415 -25.88 -25.19 -0.09
C GLU A 415 -26.25 -26.67 -0.21
N GLN A 416 -25.28 -27.53 -0.57
CA GLN A 416 -25.46 -28.99 -0.58
C GLN A 416 -25.85 -29.58 0.78
N PHE A 417 -25.43 -28.95 1.87
CA PHE A 417 -25.78 -29.35 3.23
C PHE A 417 -27.01 -28.60 3.78
N GLY A 418 -27.72 -27.82 2.94
CA GLY A 418 -28.89 -27.04 3.33
C GLY A 418 -28.57 -25.79 4.18
N TYR A 419 -27.32 -25.33 4.18
CA TYR A 419 -26.95 -24.05 4.78
C TYR A 419 -26.99 -22.93 3.73
N LYS A 420 -27.22 -21.70 4.19
CA LYS A 420 -27.15 -20.51 3.33
C LYS A 420 -25.70 -20.21 2.93
N ALA A 421 -25.52 -19.67 1.73
CA ALA A 421 -24.25 -19.16 1.27
C ALA A 421 -23.78 -17.96 2.11
N ILE A 422 -22.46 -17.84 2.29
CA ILE A 422 -21.82 -16.67 2.88
C ILE A 422 -21.68 -15.63 1.77
N ASP A 423 -22.49 -14.59 1.83
CA ASP A 423 -22.61 -13.58 0.79
C ASP A 423 -22.84 -12.19 1.39
N PHE A 424 -21.91 -11.27 1.12
CA PHE A 424 -21.94 -9.89 1.61
C PHE A 424 -22.81 -8.98 0.74
N SER A 425 -23.15 -9.37 -0.50
CA SER A 425 -23.89 -8.51 -1.44
C SER A 425 -25.26 -8.08 -0.90
N LYS A 426 -25.89 -8.93 -0.08
CA LYS A 426 -27.17 -8.64 0.59
C LYS A 426 -27.12 -7.43 1.53
N TYR A 427 -25.92 -7.08 1.98
CA TYR A 427 -25.67 -6.01 2.94
C TYR A 427 -24.92 -4.84 2.30
N GLN A 428 -24.80 -4.81 0.97
CA GLN A 428 -23.96 -3.85 0.26
C GLN A 428 -24.35 -2.40 0.56
N ASP A 429 -25.65 -2.07 0.54
CA ASP A 429 -26.14 -0.72 0.86
C ASP A 429 -25.79 -0.28 2.29
N GLU A 430 -25.85 -1.21 3.25
CA GLU A 430 -25.57 -0.95 4.66
C GLU A 430 -24.06 -0.83 4.90
N VAL A 431 -23.29 -1.69 4.25
CA VAL A 431 -21.82 -1.65 4.22
C VAL A 431 -21.36 -0.33 3.62
N ASP A 432 -21.92 0.10 2.49
CA ASP A 432 -21.51 1.35 1.83
C ASP A 432 -21.87 2.57 2.69
N LYS A 433 -23.07 2.64 3.27
CA LYS A 433 -23.43 3.68 4.24
C LYS A 433 -22.46 3.72 5.43
N PHE A 434 -22.05 2.55 5.92
CA PHE A 434 -21.07 2.46 6.99
C PHE A 434 -19.67 2.87 6.55
N LYS A 435 -19.22 2.48 5.35
CA LYS A 435 -17.93 2.91 4.80
C LYS A 435 -17.88 4.42 4.68
N MET A 436 -18.90 5.04 4.08
CA MET A 436 -18.99 6.49 3.95
C MET A 436 -18.88 7.16 5.33
N LYS A 437 -19.78 6.82 6.26
CA LYS A 437 -19.90 7.48 7.57
C LYS A 437 -18.72 7.23 8.52
N HIS A 438 -18.17 6.02 8.55
CA HIS A 438 -17.25 5.60 9.61
C HIS A 438 -15.82 5.29 9.16
N ILE A 439 -15.60 5.08 7.86
CA ILE A 439 -14.28 4.74 7.30
C ILE A 439 -13.78 5.92 6.46
N TYR A 440 -14.46 6.25 5.38
CA TYR A 440 -14.04 7.26 4.41
C TYR A 440 -13.99 8.65 5.02
N ASP A 441 -15.02 9.08 5.75
CA ASP A 441 -15.00 10.38 6.46
C ASP A 441 -13.78 10.53 7.38
N LYS A 442 -13.36 9.44 8.04
CA LYS A 442 -12.16 9.45 8.87
C LYS A 442 -10.88 9.49 8.06
N ILE A 443 -10.79 8.72 6.97
CA ILE A 443 -9.64 8.74 6.06
C ILE A 443 -9.41 10.16 5.53
N TYR A 444 -10.48 10.82 5.08
CA TYR A 444 -10.40 12.18 4.54
C TYR A 444 -10.03 13.19 5.60
N LYS A 445 -10.66 13.10 6.78
CA LYS A 445 -10.35 13.99 7.89
C LYS A 445 -8.89 13.86 8.35
N GLU A 446 -8.42 12.63 8.54
CA GLU A 446 -7.05 12.35 8.97
C GLU A 446 -6.02 12.83 7.93
N GLU A 447 -6.31 12.70 6.63
CA GLU A 447 -5.43 13.27 5.61
C GLU A 447 -5.44 14.81 5.58
N VAL A 448 -6.60 15.44 5.78
CA VAL A 448 -6.69 16.91 5.84
C VAL A 448 -5.93 17.47 7.04
N ASP A 449 -6.03 16.80 8.20
CA ASP A 449 -5.44 17.22 9.47
C ASP A 449 -3.93 16.92 9.51
N GLU A 450 -3.51 15.71 9.12
CA GLU A 450 -2.15 15.22 9.32
C GLU A 450 -1.30 15.18 8.03
N ASN A 451 -1.91 15.26 6.85
CA ASN A 451 -1.24 15.15 5.54
C ASN A 451 -0.37 13.88 5.44
N VAL A 452 -0.90 12.73 5.89
CA VAL A 452 -0.21 11.44 6.03
C VAL A 452 0.44 11.00 4.71
N PHE A 453 -0.27 11.11 3.59
CA PHE A 453 0.25 10.74 2.27
C PHE A 453 1.38 11.68 1.83
N ASN A 454 1.19 12.99 2.01
CA ASN A 454 2.22 13.96 1.67
C ASN A 454 3.49 13.76 2.50
N ALA A 455 3.35 13.56 3.82
CA ALA A 455 4.48 13.30 4.70
C ALA A 455 5.26 12.05 4.27
N PHE A 456 4.55 10.99 3.86
CA PHE A 456 5.16 9.77 3.35
C PHE A 456 5.97 9.99 2.06
N PHE A 457 5.40 10.65 1.05
CA PHE A 457 6.12 10.88 -0.21
C PHE A 457 7.22 11.94 -0.09
N SER A 458 7.02 12.98 0.72
CA SER A 458 8.06 13.96 1.04
C SER A 458 9.26 13.31 1.74
N TYR A 459 9.01 12.33 2.62
CA TYR A 459 10.08 11.55 3.23
C TYR A 459 10.85 10.75 2.19
N ILE A 460 10.15 10.07 1.27
CA ILE A 460 10.80 9.29 0.19
C ILE A 460 11.64 10.21 -0.70
N ASP A 461 11.10 11.35 -1.12
CA ASP A 461 11.76 12.29 -2.04
C ASP A 461 13.10 12.82 -1.49
N SER A 462 13.20 12.94 -0.16
CA SER A 462 14.36 13.46 0.58
C SER A 462 15.27 12.37 1.17
N PHE A 463 14.98 11.10 0.93
CA PHE A 463 15.72 10.01 1.56
C PHE A 463 16.97 9.66 0.74
N ASN A 464 18.16 9.70 1.36
CA ASN A 464 19.45 9.49 0.69
C ASN A 464 20.19 8.17 1.01
N LYS A 465 19.72 7.33 1.95
CA LYS A 465 20.55 6.22 2.47
C LYS A 465 19.79 4.91 2.66
N VAL A 466 20.18 3.85 1.94
CA VAL A 466 19.78 2.48 2.30
C VAL A 466 20.60 2.05 3.51
N THR A 467 20.07 2.21 4.71
CA THR A 467 20.58 1.48 5.86
C THR A 467 19.98 0.07 5.82
N GLY A 468 20.82 -0.96 5.91
CA GLY A 468 20.33 -2.30 6.20
C GLY A 468 19.52 -2.32 7.50
N ALA A 469 18.85 -3.43 7.80
CA ALA A 469 18.09 -3.58 9.06
C ALA A 469 18.93 -3.35 10.34
N GLN A 470 20.27 -3.25 10.21
CA GLN A 470 21.24 -2.96 11.27
C GLN A 470 22.17 -1.77 10.96
N GLY A 471 21.90 -0.96 9.94
CA GLY A 471 22.70 0.23 9.66
C GLY A 471 24.05 0.01 8.95
N GLU A 472 24.43 -1.23 8.62
CA GLU A 472 25.66 -1.49 7.86
C GLU A 472 25.49 -1.14 6.37
N GLU A 473 26.50 -0.46 5.81
CA GLU A 473 26.63 -0.18 4.39
C GLU A 473 26.79 -1.49 3.61
N THR A 474 25.99 -1.69 2.56
CA THR A 474 26.20 -2.78 1.60
C THR A 474 27.25 -2.45 0.55
N ALA A 475 28.19 -1.53 0.84
CA ALA A 475 29.22 -1.10 -0.10
C ALA A 475 30.12 -2.27 -0.57
N ASP A 476 30.33 -3.27 0.29
CA ASP A 476 31.32 -4.34 0.04
C ASP A 476 30.73 -5.68 -0.44
N LYS A 477 29.44 -5.74 -0.81
CA LYS A 477 28.81 -6.99 -1.28
C LYS A 477 28.39 -6.85 -2.73
N SER A 478 28.79 -7.81 -3.56
CA SER A 478 28.37 -7.94 -4.97
C SER A 478 27.46 -9.16 -5.16
N GLY A 479 26.50 -9.06 -6.08
CA GLY A 479 25.57 -10.14 -6.44
C GLY A 479 24.08 -9.87 -6.11
N PRO A 480 23.17 -10.75 -6.55
CA PRO A 480 21.71 -10.54 -6.46
C PRO A 480 21.14 -10.54 -5.02
N ALA A 481 21.94 -10.98 -4.04
CA ALA A 481 21.60 -10.98 -2.62
C ALA A 481 21.81 -9.62 -1.93
N VAL A 482 22.49 -8.68 -2.61
CA VAL A 482 22.73 -7.33 -2.11
C VAL A 482 21.42 -6.54 -2.20
N GLN A 483 20.99 -5.93 -1.10
CA GLN A 483 19.78 -5.14 -1.09
C GLN A 483 20.02 -3.81 -1.82
N LYS A 484 19.47 -3.67 -3.02
CA LYS A 484 19.57 -2.42 -3.77
C LYS A 484 18.62 -1.37 -3.24
N SER A 485 19.04 -0.13 -3.39
CA SER A 485 18.20 1.04 -3.17
C SER A 485 17.01 1.03 -4.08
N ILE A 486 15.83 1.39 -3.56
CA ILE A 486 14.68 1.67 -4.40
C ILE A 486 14.96 2.83 -5.35
N PHE A 487 15.80 3.79 -4.97
CA PHE A 487 16.14 4.96 -5.79
C PHE A 487 16.99 4.58 -7.02
N GLU A 488 17.97 3.69 -6.85
CA GLU A 488 18.69 3.10 -7.99
C GLU A 488 17.71 2.34 -8.91
N PHE A 489 16.71 1.66 -8.33
CA PHE A 489 15.67 0.98 -9.09
C PHE A 489 14.66 1.94 -9.76
N LEU A 490 14.56 3.20 -9.37
CA LEU A 490 13.60 4.14 -9.96
C LEU A 490 14.24 5.10 -10.97
N THR A 491 15.55 5.05 -11.15
CA THR A 491 16.28 5.88 -12.13
C THR A 491 16.57 5.10 -13.42
N ALA A 492 16.92 5.81 -14.49
CA ALA A 492 17.31 5.19 -15.76
C ALA A 492 18.49 4.23 -15.59
N LYS A 493 19.42 4.55 -14.66
CA LYS A 493 20.58 3.72 -14.27
C LYS A 493 20.18 2.31 -13.84
N GLY A 494 19.00 2.15 -13.25
CA GLY A 494 18.54 0.86 -12.74
C GLY A 494 17.94 -0.08 -13.78
N ILE A 495 17.72 0.34 -15.03
CA ILE A 495 17.01 -0.45 -16.04
C ILE A 495 17.95 -1.47 -16.71
N PRO A 496 17.72 -2.80 -16.55
CA PRO A 496 18.56 -3.85 -17.10
C PRO A 496 18.69 -3.76 -18.62
N GLY A 497 19.88 -4.07 -19.14
CA GLY A 497 20.19 -4.06 -20.58
C GLY A 497 20.75 -2.73 -21.10
N LEU A 498 20.69 -1.65 -20.31
CA LEU A 498 21.35 -0.38 -20.61
C LEU A 498 22.72 -0.23 -19.92
N THR A 499 22.91 -0.89 -18.78
CA THR A 499 24.17 -0.90 -18.01
C THR A 499 25.17 -1.96 -18.45
N ASP A 500 24.72 -3.03 -19.12
CA ASP A 500 25.53 -4.21 -19.48
C ASP A 500 25.95 -4.23 -20.96
N ALA A 501 26.08 -3.07 -21.61
CA ALA A 501 26.71 -2.96 -22.92
C ALA A 501 28.19 -2.53 -22.76
N PRO A 502 29.16 -3.44 -22.52
CA PRO A 502 30.58 -3.09 -22.44
C PRO A 502 31.13 -2.55 -23.78
N GLU A 503 30.39 -2.65 -24.89
CA GLU A 503 30.81 -2.17 -26.20
C GLU A 503 30.29 -0.78 -26.58
N SER A 504 29.22 -0.27 -25.94
CA SER A 504 28.67 1.05 -26.29
C SER A 504 29.53 2.18 -25.71
N ASN A 505 30.13 2.00 -24.52
CA ASN A 505 30.97 3.03 -23.91
C ASN A 505 32.29 3.28 -24.66
N LYS A 506 32.84 2.27 -25.36
CA LYS A 506 33.99 2.47 -26.26
C LYS A 506 33.59 3.19 -27.55
N LYS A 507 32.46 2.83 -28.15
CA LYS A 507 31.95 3.50 -29.37
C LYS A 507 31.49 4.93 -29.10
N ILE A 508 30.90 5.20 -27.93
CA ILE A 508 30.47 6.55 -27.51
C ILE A 508 31.70 7.40 -27.15
N LYS A 509 32.70 6.86 -26.44
CA LYS A 509 33.98 7.57 -26.22
C LYS A 509 34.75 7.80 -27.52
N GLN A 510 34.76 6.85 -28.47
CA GLN A 510 35.38 7.04 -29.78
C GLN A 510 34.64 8.08 -30.62
N ARG A 511 33.30 8.08 -30.62
CA ARG A 511 32.51 9.12 -31.31
C ARG A 511 32.73 10.51 -30.72
N LYS A 512 32.68 10.66 -29.39
CA LYS A 512 32.97 11.95 -28.73
C LYS A 512 34.39 12.43 -29.03
N ARG A 513 35.37 11.52 -29.04
CA ARG A 513 36.77 11.88 -29.35
C ARG A 513 36.96 12.28 -30.82
N MET A 514 36.27 11.61 -31.74
CA MET A 514 36.25 11.98 -33.16
C MET A 514 35.54 13.32 -33.40
N GLU A 515 34.41 13.58 -32.72
CA GLU A 515 33.68 14.85 -32.81
C GLU A 515 34.48 16.02 -32.19
N GLU A 516 35.21 15.79 -31.10
CA GLU A 516 36.12 16.77 -30.49
C GLU A 516 37.34 17.05 -31.38
N GLU A 517 37.92 16.03 -32.02
CA GLU A 517 39.02 16.19 -32.98
C GLU A 517 38.56 16.91 -34.26
N GLU A 518 37.35 16.63 -34.77
CA GLU A 518 36.79 17.32 -35.93
C GLU A 518 36.43 18.78 -35.61
N ALA A 519 35.93 19.06 -34.41
CA ALA A 519 35.68 20.42 -33.93
C ALA A 519 36.98 21.22 -33.71
N ALA A 520 38.06 20.56 -33.24
CA ALA A 520 39.38 21.16 -33.11
C ALA A 520 40.02 21.47 -34.48
N SER A 521 39.87 20.56 -35.46
CA SER A 521 40.35 20.76 -36.83
C SER A 521 39.64 21.92 -37.53
N LYS A 522 38.32 22.04 -37.38
CA LYS A 522 37.55 23.18 -37.93
C LYS A 522 37.90 24.51 -37.25
N LYS A 523 38.21 24.52 -35.95
CA LYS A 523 38.72 25.73 -35.28
C LYS A 523 40.13 26.14 -35.75
N ALA A 524 40.98 25.18 -36.09
CA ALA A 524 42.32 25.45 -36.62
C ALA A 524 42.29 26.02 -38.05
N GLU A 525 41.41 25.52 -38.92
CA GLU A 525 41.22 26.04 -40.30
C GLU A 525 40.62 27.46 -40.32
N ILE A 526 39.74 27.79 -39.37
CA ILE A 526 39.18 29.14 -39.23
C ILE A 526 40.26 30.12 -38.72
N SER A 527 41.19 29.65 -37.89
CA SER A 527 42.30 30.47 -37.39
C SER A 527 43.38 30.74 -38.44
N SER A 528 43.60 29.84 -39.41
CA SER A 528 44.61 30.02 -40.47
C SER A 528 44.13 30.90 -41.63
N THR A 529 42.82 31.10 -41.78
CA THR A 529 42.23 31.91 -42.86
C THR A 529 42.12 33.40 -42.51
N THR A 530 42.50 33.81 -41.29
CA THR A 530 42.38 35.21 -40.82
C THR A 530 43.71 35.97 -40.77
N GLN A 531 44.80 35.42 -41.32
CA GLN A 531 46.11 36.09 -41.47
C GLN A 531 46.55 36.13 -42.94
N SER A 532 45.77 36.78 -43.79
CA SER A 532 46.22 37.21 -45.12
C SER A 532 45.26 38.23 -45.72
N ASN A 533 45.27 39.47 -45.22
CA ASN A 533 44.83 40.66 -45.97
C ASN A 533 45.24 41.93 -45.22
N GLU A 534 46.51 42.33 -45.35
CA GLU A 534 46.93 43.74 -45.27
C GLU A 534 47.34 44.17 -46.70
N PRO A 535 46.84 45.30 -47.23
CA PRO A 535 47.27 45.79 -48.53
C PRO A 535 48.57 46.61 -48.40
N GLU A 536 49.61 46.15 -49.10
CA GLU A 536 50.90 46.84 -49.27
C GLU A 536 50.75 48.04 -50.22
N VAL A 537 51.12 49.23 -49.75
CA VAL A 537 51.25 50.46 -50.54
C VAL A 537 52.62 50.46 -51.22
N GLN A 538 52.66 50.48 -52.56
CA GLN A 538 53.88 50.65 -53.34
C GLN A 538 54.24 52.13 -53.56
N PRO A 539 55.53 52.52 -53.54
CA PRO A 539 55.97 53.86 -53.91
C PRO A 539 56.32 53.96 -55.42
N GLU A 540 55.84 55.00 -56.08
CA GLU A 540 56.26 55.41 -57.43
C GLU A 540 57.69 55.98 -57.41
N ALA A 541 58.54 55.45 -58.28
CA ALA A 541 59.86 56.00 -58.60
C ALA A 541 59.78 56.78 -59.93
N ALA A 542 60.28 58.02 -59.89
CA ALA A 542 60.34 58.95 -61.00
C ALA A 542 61.32 58.51 -62.11
N ALA A 543 60.89 58.71 -63.35
CA ALA A 543 61.77 58.94 -64.49
C ALA A 543 61.27 60.20 -65.23
N ASN A 544 62.16 61.20 -65.28
CA ASN A 544 62.10 62.53 -65.91
C ASN A 544 61.24 63.62 -65.26
#